data_AF-A0A6L3ADT2-F1
#
_entry.id   AF-A0A6L3ADT2-F1
#
_cell.length_a   1.000
_cell.length_b   1.000
_cell.length_c   1.000
_cell.angle_alpha   90.00
_cell.angle_beta   90.00
_cell.angle_gamma   90.00
#
_symmetry.space_group_name_H-M   'P 1'
#
loop_
_entity.id
_entity.type
_entity.pdbx_description
1 polymer ?
#
loop_
_entity_poly.entity_id
_entity_poly.type
_entity_poly.pdbx_seq_one_letter_code
_entity_poly.pdbx_strand_id
1 'polypeptide(L)'
;FVEGLLGEDVERARTLVSLTIGITALCFMVEVLGFEGASWRSLTRPVLTTVLGTLLVGGFLLTIYTPFLRSFFDFVEVRPGDWVVVGLSVLGALAGQYIISRYWQQIIDILVARPKEAEALRGRAV
;
A
#
# COMPACT_ATOMS: atom_id res chain seq x y z
N PHE A 1 0.29 -4.48 -31.01
CA PHE A 1 1.15 -3.52 -30.30
C PHE A 1 0.23 -2.58 -29.55
N VAL A 2 -0.17 -2.96 -28.34
CA VAL A 2 -0.98 -2.08 -27.49
C VAL A 2 0.01 -1.52 -26.48
N GLU A 3 0.57 -0.36 -26.80
CA GLU A 3 1.30 0.47 -25.85
C GLU A 3 0.37 0.69 -24.63
N GLY A 4 0.86 0.38 -23.43
CA GLY A 4 0.08 0.59 -22.21
C GLY A 4 -0.29 2.06 -22.04
N LEU A 5 -1.19 2.37 -21.10
CA LEU A 5 -1.74 3.73 -20.83
C LEU A 5 -0.67 4.85 -20.64
N LEU A 6 0.61 4.49 -20.48
CA LEU A 6 1.76 5.37 -20.32
C LEU A 6 2.77 5.33 -21.48
N GLY A 7 2.47 4.64 -22.59
CA GLY A 7 3.41 4.47 -23.71
C GLY A 7 4.61 3.56 -23.38
N GLU A 8 4.50 2.76 -22.31
CA GLU A 8 5.56 1.90 -21.79
C GLU A 8 5.37 0.44 -22.22
N ASP A 9 6.48 -0.27 -22.41
CA ASP A 9 6.50 -1.70 -22.73
C ASP A 9 5.85 -2.53 -21.61
N VAL A 10 5.12 -3.58 -22.00
CA VAL A 10 4.32 -4.43 -21.10
C VAL A 10 5.17 -5.05 -19.98
N GLU A 11 6.42 -5.39 -20.27
CA GLU A 11 7.38 -5.97 -19.32
C GLU A 11 7.77 -4.97 -18.23
N ARG A 12 7.95 -3.71 -18.61
CA ARG A 12 8.28 -2.64 -17.68
C ARG A 12 7.08 -2.31 -16.80
N ALA A 13 5.89 -2.20 -17.37
CA ALA A 13 4.66 -2.00 -16.60
C ALA A 13 4.44 -3.11 -15.57
N ARG A 14 4.69 -4.38 -15.94
CA ARG A 14 4.61 -5.53 -15.01
C ARG A 14 5.60 -5.40 -13.86
N THR A 15 6.85 -5.03 -14.16
CA THR A 15 7.89 -4.79 -13.16
C THR A 15 7.45 -3.69 -12.17
N LEU A 16 6.95 -2.56 -12.68
CA LEU A 16 6.50 -1.44 -11.85
C LEU A 16 5.32 -1.80 -10.95
N VAL A 17 4.34 -2.52 -11.49
CA VAL A 17 3.18 -2.98 -10.71
C VAL A 17 3.63 -3.96 -9.63
N SER A 18 4.44 -4.96 -9.97
CA SER A 18 4.95 -5.94 -9.00
C SER A 18 5.77 -5.28 -7.88
N LEU A 19 6.58 -4.29 -8.25
CA LEU A 19 7.42 -3.54 -7.32
C LEU A 19 6.57 -2.68 -6.38
N THR A 20 5.55 -2.01 -6.92
CA THR A 20 4.59 -1.23 -6.13
C THR A 20 3.82 -2.11 -5.15
N ILE A 21 3.31 -3.26 -5.60
CA ILE A 21 2.59 -4.22 -4.75
C ILE A 21 3.52 -4.78 -3.67
N GLY A 22 4.75 -5.15 -4.02
CA GLY A 22 5.74 -5.67 -3.07
C GLY A 22 6.06 -4.67 -1.96
N ILE A 23 6.36 -3.42 -2.33
CA ILE A 23 6.68 -2.38 -1.34
C ILE A 23 5.46 -2.03 -0.48
N THR A 24 4.28 -1.85 -1.08
CA THR A 24 3.06 -1.55 -0.31
C THR A 24 2.71 -2.67 0.68
N ALA A 25 2.80 -3.93 0.27
CA ALA A 25 2.56 -5.07 1.14
C ALA A 25 3.56 -5.11 2.32
N LEU A 26 4.84 -4.82 2.07
CA LEU A 26 5.84 -4.71 3.13
C LEU A 26 5.52 -3.56 4.09
N CYS A 27 5.12 -2.39 3.59
CA CYS A 27 4.71 -1.26 4.42
C CYS A 27 3.52 -1.61 5.32
N PHE A 28 2.47 -2.23 4.76
CA PHE A 28 1.29 -2.65 5.53
C PHE A 28 1.64 -3.72 6.57
N MET A 29 2.49 -4.68 6.22
CA MET A 29 2.93 -5.69 7.17
C MET A 29 3.68 -5.06 8.36
N VAL A 30 4.58 -4.10 8.10
CA VAL A 30 5.30 -3.37 9.15
C VAL A 30 4.32 -2.57 10.01
N GLU A 31 3.34 -1.93 9.39
CA GLU A 31 2.31 -1.16 10.11
C GLU A 31 1.51 -2.06 11.06
N VAL A 32 0.98 -3.18 10.56
CA VAL A 32 0.19 -4.14 11.34
C VAL A 32 1.02 -4.75 12.47
N LEU A 33 2.21 -5.30 12.17
CA LEU A 33 3.05 -5.95 13.19
C LEU A 33 3.63 -4.97 14.22
N GLY A 34 3.94 -3.74 13.80
CA GLY A 34 4.61 -2.74 14.61
C GLY A 34 3.66 -1.97 15.53
N PHE A 35 2.43 -1.68 15.07
CA PHE A 35 1.51 -0.80 15.79
C PHE A 35 0.32 -1.53 16.44
N GLU A 36 -0.01 -2.77 16.06
CA GLU A 36 -1.00 -3.56 16.81
C GLU A 36 -0.45 -4.00 18.18
N GLY A 37 -0.78 -3.21 19.20
CA GLY A 37 -0.39 -3.48 20.59
C GLY A 37 0.89 -2.77 21.05
N ALA A 38 1.32 -1.71 20.36
CA ALA A 38 2.39 -0.85 20.84
C ALA A 38 1.93 -0.07 22.09
N SER A 39 2.15 -0.65 23.27
CA SER A 39 2.08 0.12 24.50
C SER A 39 3.29 1.08 24.53
N TRP A 40 3.07 2.36 24.82
CA TRP A 40 4.12 3.38 24.98
C TRP A 40 5.18 3.04 26.07
N ARG A 41 4.99 1.93 26.79
CA ARG A 41 5.87 1.40 27.83
C ARG A 41 6.98 0.50 27.30
N SER A 42 6.84 -0.04 26.08
CA SER A 42 7.79 -0.96 25.46
C SER A 42 7.95 -0.64 23.97
N LEU A 43 8.97 0.15 23.65
CA LEU A 43 9.34 0.54 22.28
C LEU A 43 10.12 -0.54 21.52
N THR A 44 10.46 -1.66 22.15
CA THR A 44 11.26 -2.72 21.52
C THR A 44 10.55 -3.36 20.33
N ARG A 45 9.23 -3.54 20.40
CA ARG A 45 8.43 -4.12 19.33
C ARG A 45 8.33 -3.23 18.08
N PRO A 46 7.98 -1.92 18.16
CA PRO A 46 7.99 -1.04 17.00
C PRO A 46 9.40 -0.83 16.41
N VAL A 47 10.44 -0.82 17.25
CA VAL A 47 11.83 -0.71 16.75
C VAL A 47 12.26 -1.98 16.01
N LEU A 48 12.01 -3.17 16.56
CA LEU A 48 12.39 -4.42 15.88
C LEU A 48 11.61 -4.63 14.58
N THR A 49 10.33 -4.26 14.55
CA THR A 49 9.50 -4.37 13.33
C THR A 49 9.91 -3.38 12.25
N THR A 50 10.30 -2.15 12.61
CA THR A 50 10.85 -1.19 11.64
C THR A 50 12.23 -1.63 11.11
N VAL A 51 13.09 -2.20 11.96
CA VAL A 51 14.36 -2.80 11.54
C VAL A 51 14.11 -3.98 10.59
N LEU A 52 13.22 -4.90 10.94
CA LEU A 52 12.84 -6.02 10.09
C LEU A 52 12.26 -5.54 8.76
N GLY A 53 11.36 -4.56 8.79
CA GLY A 53 10.78 -3.93 7.61
C GLY A 53 11.84 -3.33 6.70
N THR A 54 12.81 -2.61 7.29
CA THR A 54 13.93 -2.02 6.55
C THR A 54 14.80 -3.10 5.91
N LEU A 55 15.08 -4.19 6.62
CA LEU A 55 15.82 -5.33 6.07
C LEU A 55 15.08 -6.01 4.92
N LEU A 56 13.76 -6.18 5.03
CA LEU A 56 12.95 -6.79 3.97
C LEU A 56 12.84 -5.89 2.75
N VAL A 57 12.64 -4.59 2.93
CA VAL A 57 12.69 -3.61 1.82
C VAL A 57 14.08 -3.61 1.19
N GLY A 58 15.14 -3.59 1.99
CA GLY A 58 16.51 -3.69 1.50
C GLY A 58 16.76 -4.97 0.69
N GLY A 59 16.30 -6.12 1.20
CA GLY A 59 16.37 -7.41 0.50
C GLY A 59 15.58 -7.39 -0.80
N PHE A 60 14.39 -6.78 -0.81
CA PHE A 60 13.58 -6.61 -2.00
C PHE A 60 14.29 -5.73 -3.05
N LEU A 61 14.87 -4.60 -2.64
CA LEU A 61 15.69 -3.75 -3.52
C LEU A 61 16.90 -4.51 -4.08
N LEU A 62 17.50 -5.38 -3.29
CA LEU A 62 18.63 -6.19 -3.71
C LEU A 62 18.25 -7.14 -4.86
N THR A 63 17.01 -7.62 -4.92
CA THR A 63 16.51 -8.43 -6.04
C THR A 63 16.50 -7.64 -7.36
N ILE A 64 16.29 -6.33 -7.31
CA ILE A 64 16.26 -5.44 -8.47
C ILE A 64 17.69 -5.10 -8.93
N TYR A 65 18.55 -4.71 -7.99
CA TYR A 65 19.91 -4.28 -8.32
C TYR A 65 20.82 -5.44 -8.72
N THR A 66 20.58 -6.65 -8.22
CA THR A 66 21.40 -7.83 -8.53
C THR A 66 20.99 -8.46 -9.87
N PRO A 67 21.87 -8.55 -10.88
CA PRO A 67 21.51 -9.03 -12.23
C PRO A 67 20.93 -10.45 -12.24
N PHE A 68 21.48 -11.35 -11.41
CA PHE A 68 21.02 -12.72 -11.29
C PHE A 68 19.56 -12.81 -10.81
N LEU A 69 19.25 -12.12 -9.71
CA LEU A 69 17.90 -12.10 -9.14
C LEU A 69 16.91 -11.38 -10.06
N ARG A 70 17.35 -10.28 -10.67
CA ARG A 70 16.56 -9.51 -11.63
C ARG A 70 16.11 -10.40 -12.80
N SER A 71 17.02 -11.20 -13.36
CA SER A 71 16.70 -12.15 -14.43
C SER A 71 15.80 -13.30 -13.98
N PHE A 72 15.95 -13.76 -12.72
CA PHE A 72 15.11 -14.83 -12.17
C PHE A 72 13.65 -14.40 -12.00
N PHE A 73 13.42 -13.15 -11.60
CA PHE A 73 12.08 -12.58 -11.44
C PHE A 73 11.53 -11.90 -12.70
N ASP A 74 12.24 -11.97 -13.82
CA ASP A 74 11.86 -11.34 -15.09
C ASP A 74 11.62 -9.82 -14.95
N PHE A 75 12.48 -9.16 -14.17
CA PHE A 75 12.42 -7.72 -13.93
C PHE A 75 13.25 -6.94 -14.94
N VAL A 76 12.71 -5.81 -15.38
CA VAL A 76 13.44 -4.84 -16.19
C VAL A 76 14.20 -3.87 -15.27
N GLU A 77 15.30 -3.28 -15.76
CA GLU A 77 16.03 -2.26 -15.02
C GLU A 77 15.15 -1.02 -14.76
N VAL A 78 15.01 -0.68 -13.48
CA VAL A 78 14.14 0.41 -13.02
C VAL A 78 14.90 1.73 -13.12
N ARG A 79 14.40 2.66 -13.93
CA ARG A 79 15.03 3.98 -14.09
C ARG A 79 14.73 4.86 -12.87
N PRO A 80 15.53 5.91 -12.60
CA PRO A 80 15.25 6.85 -11.51
C PRO A 80 13.85 7.49 -11.58
N GLY A 81 13.32 7.74 -12.79
CA GLY A 81 11.96 8.29 -12.96
C GLY A 81 10.84 7.32 -12.58
N ASP A 82 11.08 6.01 -12.73
CA ASP A 82 10.12 4.97 -12.39
C ASP A 82 9.87 4.88 -10.88
N TRP A 83 10.91 5.19 -10.08
CA TRP A 83 10.80 5.28 -8.63
C TRP A 83 9.84 6.37 -8.15
N VAL A 84 9.66 7.44 -8.93
CA VAL A 84 8.67 8.48 -8.62
C VAL A 84 7.26 7.93 -8.74
N VAL A 85 6.98 7.15 -9.79
CA VAL A 85 5.67 6.52 -10.02
C VAL A 85 5.37 5.52 -8.91
N VAL A 86 6.35 4.68 -8.58
CA VAL A 86 6.25 3.70 -7.49
C VAL A 86 6.01 4.42 -6.16
N GLY A 87 6.81 5.44 -5.85
CA GLY A 87 6.69 6.19 -4.60
C GLY A 87 5.33 6.87 -4.44
N LEU A 88 4.84 7.55 -5.49
CA LEU A 88 3.50 8.14 -5.50
C LEU A 88 2.41 7.09 -5.35
N SER A 89 2.55 5.94 -5.98
CA SER A 89 1.58 4.84 -5.88
C SER A 89 1.56 4.23 -4.48
N VAL A 90 2.73 4.03 -3.87
CA VAL A 90 2.87 3.54 -2.49
C VAL A 90 2.25 4.54 -1.51
N LEU A 91 2.57 5.82 -1.63
CA LEU A 91 1.98 6.88 -0.79
C LEU A 91 0.47 6.96 -0.97
N GLY A 92 -0.01 6.85 -2.21
CA GLY A 92 -1.44 6.80 -2.52
C GLY A 92 -2.14 5.61 -1.89
N ALA A 93 -1.50 4.43 -1.91
CA ALA A 93 -2.04 3.23 -1.27
C ALA A 93 -2.10 3.36 0.27
N LEU A 94 -1.04 3.89 0.91
CA LEU A 94 -1.01 4.14 2.35
C LEU A 94 -2.06 5.18 2.77
N ALA A 95 -2.16 6.28 2.01
CA ALA A 95 -3.18 7.30 2.25
C ALA A 95 -4.60 6.75 2.03
N GLY A 96 -4.79 5.95 0.98
CA GLY A 96 -6.05 5.26 0.69
C GLY A 96 -6.47 4.33 1.82
N GLN A 97 -5.54 3.50 2.32
CA GLN A 97 -5.79 2.64 3.49
C GLN A 97 -6.22 3.50 4.68
N TYR A 98 -5.47 4.56 5.01
CA TYR A 98 -5.78 5.42 6.15
C TYR A 98 -7.18 6.04 6.04
N ILE A 99 -7.53 6.58 4.86
CA ILE A 99 -8.84 7.18 4.60
C ILE A 99 -9.93 6.12 4.75
N ILE A 100 -9.78 4.95 4.11
CA ILE A 100 -10.79 3.88 4.18
C ILE A 100 -10.97 3.42 5.63
N SER A 101 -9.88 3.17 6.36
CA SER A 101 -9.94 2.77 7.77
C SER A 101 -10.58 3.84 8.66
N ARG A 102 -10.35 5.14 8.39
CA ARG A 102 -10.92 6.24 9.17
C ARG A 102 -12.40 6.47 8.87
N TYR A 103 -12.81 6.34 7.62
CA TYR A 103 -14.17 6.65 7.15
C TYR A 103 -15.01 5.39 6.88
N TRP A 104 -14.55 4.21 7.29
CA TRP A 104 -15.22 2.94 7.02
C TRP A 104 -16.71 2.94 7.38
N GLN A 105 -17.06 3.46 8.56
CA GLN A 105 -18.45 3.59 8.98
C GLN A 105 -19.28 4.46 8.03
N GLN A 106 -18.75 5.61 7.60
CA GLN A 106 -19.45 6.49 6.65
C GLN A 106 -19.60 5.85 5.26
N ILE A 107 -18.59 5.10 4.81
CA ILE A 107 -18.63 4.35 3.55
C ILE A 107 -19.74 3.29 3.63
N ILE A 108 -19.80 2.53 4.73
CA ILE A 108 -20.83 1.52 4.95
C ILE A 108 -22.21 2.18 5.05
N ASP A 109 -22.35 3.31 5.75
CA ASP A 109 -23.63 4.01 5.87
C ASP A 109 -24.15 4.50 4.50
N ILE A 110 -23.25 4.96 3.61
CA ILE A 110 -23.58 5.31 2.22
C ILE A 110 -23.99 4.07 1.42
N LEU A 111 -23.22 2.98 1.50
CA LEU A 111 -23.48 1.75 0.73
C LEU A 111 -24.77 1.04 1.17
N VAL A 112 -25.09 1.09 2.46
CA VAL A 112 -26.29 0.47 3.05
C VAL A 112 -27.50 1.41 2.98
N ALA A 113 -27.33 2.64 2.48
CA ALA A 113 -28.35 3.69 2.45
C ALA A 113 -29.06 3.83 3.81
N ARG A 114 -28.29 3.74 4.91
CA ARG A 114 -28.85 3.82 6.26
C ARG A 114 -29.43 5.24 6.44
N PRO A 115 -30.73 5.40 6.75
CA PRO A 115 -31.30 6.72 6.92
C PRO A 115 -30.58 7.43 8.07
N LYS A 116 -30.15 8.67 7.82
CA LYS A 116 -29.52 9.50 8.87
C LYS A 116 -30.53 9.65 10.02
N GLU A 117 -30.07 9.77 11.26
CA GLU A 117 -30.97 9.89 12.43
C GLU A 117 -32.03 11.01 12.28
N ALA A 118 -31.71 12.06 11.51
CA ALA A 118 -32.64 13.13 11.16
C ALA A 118 -33.86 12.67 10.33
N GLU A 119 -33.76 11.59 9.55
CA GLU A 119 -34.87 11.00 8.79
C GLU A 119 -35.65 9.96 9.60
N ALA A 120 -34.98 9.26 10.53
CA ALA A 120 -35.65 8.35 11.47
C ALA A 120 -36.65 9.10 12.38
N LEU A 121 -36.38 10.37 12.70
CA LEU A 121 -37.29 11.24 13.45
C LEU A 121 -38.54 11.65 12.64
N ARG A 122 -38.48 11.69 11.31
CA ARG A 122 -39.64 11.98 10.45
C ARG A 122 -40.61 10.81 10.34
N GLY A 123 -40.12 9.58 10.46
CA GLY A 123 -40.94 8.36 10.44
C GLY A 123 -41.65 8.04 11.76
N ARG A 124 -41.37 8.76 12.85
CA ARG A 124 -42.04 8.62 14.16
C ARG A 124 -43.06 9.74 14.45
N ALA A 125 -43.29 10.64 13.50
CA ALA A 125 -44.23 11.75 13.61
C ALA A 125 -45.60 11.45 12.96
N VAL A 126 -45.94 10.17 12.76
CA VAL A 126 -47.26 9.72 12.29
C VAL A 126 -47.87 8.78 13.31
#